data_AF-A0A328SFG8-F1
#
_entry.id   AF-A0A328SFG8-F1
#
_cell.length_a   1.000
_cell.length_b   1.000
_cell.length_c   1.000
_cell.angle_alpha   90.00
_cell.angle_beta   90.00
_cell.angle_gamma   90.00
#
_symmetry.space_group_name_H-M   'P 1'
#
loop_
_entity.id
_entity.type
_entity.pdbx_description
1 polymer ?
#
loop_
_entity_poly.entity_id
_entity_poly.type
_entity_poly.pdbx_seq_one_letter_code
_entity_poly.pdbx_strand_id
1 'polypeptide(L)' 'MEELKRSNVSDENIIYISFETGKYRHIRDDTQLDEVIYELVKNNKGKIYMFFDEIHKVNN' A
#
# COMPACT_ATOMS: atom_id res chain seq x y z
N MET A 1 -9.98 -8.68 -6.11
CA MET A 1 -9.77 -9.53 -4.92
C MET A 1 -9.94 -11.01 -5.24
N GLU A 2 -11.13 -11.42 -5.68
CA GLU A 2 -11.41 -12.82 -6.04
C GLU A 2 -10.43 -13.38 -7.09
N GLU A 3 -9.96 -12.55 -8.03
CA GLU A 3 -8.99 -12.96 -9.06
C GLU A 3 -7.56 -13.15 -8.51
N LEU A 4 -7.14 -12.36 -7.52
CA LEU A 4 -5.84 -12.52 -6.86
C LEU A 4 -5.82 -13.76 -5.95
N LYS A 5 -6.93 -14.00 -5.25
CA LYS A 5 -7.12 -15.23 -4.47
C LYS A 5 -7.06 -16.48 -5.36
N ARG A 6 -7.64 -16.42 -6.57
CA ARG A 6 -7.52 -17.49 -7.58
C ARG A 6 -6.11 -17.65 -8.15
N SER A 7 -5.25 -16.64 -8.03
CA SER A 7 -3.89 -16.62 -8.57
C SER A 7 -2.83 -17.11 -7.60
N ASN A 8 -3.22 -17.73 -6.48
CA ASN A 8 -2.34 -18.28 -5.44
C ASN A 8 -1.39 -17.23 -4.82
N VAL A 9 -1.84 -15.97 -4.76
CA VAL A 9 -1.12 -14.87 -4.10
C VAL A 9 -1.32 -15.02 -2.60
N SER A 10 -0.23 -14.99 -1.83
CA SER A 10 -0.28 -14.98 -0.36
C SER A 10 -1.03 -13.73 0.12
N ASP A 11 -1.95 -13.89 1.07
CA ASP A 11 -2.73 -12.76 1.60
C ASP A 11 -1.84 -11.65 2.16
N GLU A 12 -0.67 -12.01 2.71
CA GLU A 12 0.32 -11.06 3.23
C GLU A 12 0.89 -10.14 2.13
N ASN A 13 0.86 -10.58 0.87
CA ASN A 13 1.31 -9.83 -0.30
C ASN A 13 0.21 -8.96 -0.91
N ILE A 14 -0.99 -8.92 -0.33
CA ILE A 14 -2.09 -8.07 -0.76
C ILE A 14 -2.25 -6.94 0.26
N ILE A 15 -1.72 -5.76 -0.11
CA ILE A 15 -1.63 -4.62 0.79
C ILE A 15 -2.69 -3.58 0.41
N TYR A 16 -3.49 -3.18 1.40
CA TYR A 16 -4.50 -2.13 1.27
C TYR A 16 -4.05 -0.87 2.02
N ILE A 17 -4.01 0.25 1.31
CA ILE A 17 -3.65 1.56 1.84
C ILE A 17 -4.82 2.50 1.56
N SER A 18 -5.45 2.99 2.63
CA SER A 18 -6.46 4.05 2.58
C SER A 18 -5.90 5.29 3.28
N PHE A 19 -5.67 6.36 2.52
CA PHE A 19 -5.01 7.56 3.04
C PHE A 19 -5.88 8.41 3.99
N GLU A 20 -7.18 8.13 4.10
CA GLU A 20 -8.05 8.73 5.13
C GLU A 20 -7.74 8.21 6.54
N THR A 21 -7.15 7.01 6.64
CA THR A 21 -6.83 6.43 7.94
C THR A 21 -5.80 7.28 8.68
N GLY A 22 -5.97 7.42 10.01
CA GLY A 22 -5.03 8.16 10.85
C GLY A 22 -3.57 7.69 10.72
N LYS A 23 -3.38 6.41 10.34
CA LYS A 23 -2.08 5.77 10.14
C LYS A 23 -1.22 6.48 9.09
N TYR A 24 -1.82 7.01 8.02
CA TYR A 24 -1.08 7.55 6.87
C TYR A 24 -1.13 9.08 6.73
N ARG A 25 -1.75 9.80 7.69
CA ARG A 25 -1.85 11.28 7.68
C ARG A 25 -0.50 12.02 7.70
N HIS A 26 0.56 11.32 8.07
CA HIS A 26 1.91 11.87 8.12
C HIS A 26 2.57 11.92 6.73
N ILE A 27 2.02 11.21 5.73
CA ILE A 27 2.52 11.22 4.35
C ILE A 27 2.14 12.54 3.68
N ARG A 28 3.15 13.30 3.27
CA ARG A 28 3.07 14.63 2.65
C ARG A 28 3.86 14.72 1.35
N ASP A 29 4.81 13.82 1.16
CA ASP A 29 5.68 13.77 -0.01
C ASP A 29 5.94 12.32 -0.45
N ASP A 30 6.65 12.20 -1.56
CA ASP A 30 7.02 10.94 -2.19
C ASP A 30 8.01 10.13 -1.34
N THR A 31 8.92 10.80 -0.63
CA THR A 31 9.91 10.16 0.24
C THR A 31 9.23 9.42 1.39
N GLN A 32 8.29 10.07 2.07
CA GLN A 32 7.52 9.46 3.16
C GLN A 32 6.64 8.31 2.68
N LEU A 33 6.07 8.41 1.47
CA LEU A 33 5.30 7.32 0.89
C LEU A 33 6.20 6.11 0.58
N ASP A 34 7.39 6.34 0.03
CA ASP A 34 8.35 5.28 -0.28
C ASP A 34 8.81 4.53 0.97
N GLU A 35 9.13 5.25 2.06
CA GLU A 35 9.47 4.65 3.35
C GLU A 35 8.34 3.76 3.89
N VAL A 36 7.09 4.24 3.83
CA VAL A 36 5.92 3.46 4.27
C VAL A 36 5.75 2.20 3.42
N ILE A 37 5.88 2.32 2.09
CA ILE A 37 5.77 1.17 1.19
C ILE A 37 6.88 0.17 1.47
N TYR A 38 8.13 0.62 1.59
CA TYR A 38 9.28 -0.22 1.90
C TYR A 38 9.06 -1.04 3.19
N GLU A 39 8.64 -0.38 4.26
CA GLU A 39 8.37 -1.03 5.54
C GLU A 39 7.24 -2.07 5.46
N LEU A 40 6.22 -1.83 4.63
CA LEU A 40 5.12 -2.77 4.40
C LEU A 40 5.53 -4.00 3.59
N VAL A 41 6.56 -3.90 2.75
CA VAL A 41 6.93 -4.97 1.80
C VAL A 41 8.27 -5.64 2.10
N LYS A 42 9.11 -5.08 2.97
CA LYS A 42 10.51 -5.54 3.16
C LYS A 42 10.68 -7.01 3.52
N ASN A 43 9.68 -7.61 4.14
CA ASN A 43 9.71 -9.02 4.56
C ASN A 43 8.88 -9.94 3.66
N ASN A 44 8.17 -9.37 2.68
CA ASN A 44 7.33 -10.10 1.77
C ASN A 44 8.17 -10.75 0.66
N LYS A 45 7.71 -11.92 0.20
CA LYS A 45 8.37 -12.66 -0.89
C LYS A 45 7.42 -12.85 -2.05
N GLY A 46 7.93 -12.71 -3.27
CA GLY A 46 7.16 -12.93 -4.50
C GLY A 46 6.44 -11.67 -4.98
N LYS A 47 5.32 -11.87 -5.71
CA LYS A 47 4.55 -10.76 -6.28
C LYS A 47 3.69 -10.11 -5.21
N ILE A 48 3.80 -8.78 -5.12
CA ILE A 48 3.06 -7.94 -4.18
C ILE A 48 2.06 -7.11 -4.97
N TYR A 49 0.82 -7.04 -4.47
CA TYR A 49 -0.24 -6.23 -5.04
C TYR A 49 -0.64 -5.15 -4.03
N MET A 50 -0.55 -3.90 -4.44
CA MET A 50 -0.90 -2.75 -3.62
C MET A 50 -2.16 -2.08 -4.17
N PHE A 51 -3.12 -1.85 -3.29
CA PHE A 51 -4.35 -1.13 -3.58
C PHE A 51 -4.35 0.17 -2.79
N PHE A 52 -4.29 1.27 -3.52
CA PHE A 52 -4.34 2.61 -2.96
C PHE A 52 -5.74 3.17 -3.14
N ASP A 53 -6.32 3.63 -2.06
CA ASP A 53 -7.62 4.28 -2.02
C ASP A 53 -7.49 5.67 -1.39
N GLU A 54 -8.42 6.56 -1.70
CA GLU A 54 -8.41 7.93 -1.19
C GLU A 54 -7.11 8.68 -1.57
N ILE A 55 -6.68 8.62 -2.83
CA ILE A 55 -5.54 9.44 -3.30
C ILE A 55 -6.04 10.86 -3.58
N HIS A 56 -5.51 11.83 -2.85
CA HIS A 56 -5.85 13.25 -3.01
C HIS A 56 -4.68 14.03 -3.61
N LYS A 57 -4.97 14.94 -4.54
CA LYS A 57 -3.99 15.92 -5.00
C LYS A 57 -3.90 17.03 -3.97
N VAL A 58 -2.82 17.03 -3.19
CA VAL A 58 -2.50 18.16 -2.30
C VAL A 58 -1.82 19.25 -3.13
N ASN A 59 -2.54 20.36 -3.39
CA ASN A 59 -1.90 21.58 -3.86
C ASN A 59 -1.38 22.34 -2.62
N ASN A 60 -0.09 22.68 -2.59
CA ASN A 60 0.45 23.64 -1.62
C ASN A 60 0.00 25.06 -1.94
#